data_AF-A0A4Y2D7U4-F1
#
_entry.id   AF-A0A4Y2D7U4-F1
#
_cell.length_a   1.000
_cell.length_b   1.000
_cell.length_c   1.000
_cell.angle_alpha   90.00
_cell.angle_beta   90.00
_cell.angle_gamma   90.00
#
_symmetry.space_group_name_H-M   'P 1'
#
loop_
_entity.id
_entity.type
_entity.pdbx_description
1 polymer ?
#
loop_
_entity_poly.entity_id
_entity_poly.type
_entity_poly.pdbx_seq_one_letter_code
_entity_poly.pdbx_strand_id
1 'polypeptide(L)'
;MIYPKNDMESTEVETKIKGAMNPAILKVGIRNVRNLKKGGIMIKCGNDEEISKLKEEIESNEALKYDLEFHRSVKKNPKIIIYRVEEDIDPDAALKLTKDQNEVLRESEE
;
A
#
# COMPACT_ATOMS: atom_id res chain seq x y z
N MET A 1 2.76 4.24 -0.01
CA MET A 1 3.48 5.00 -1.06
C MET A 1 2.46 5.88 -1.73
N ILE A 2 2.87 7.02 -2.26
CA ILE A 2 1.97 8.00 -2.87
C ILE A 2 2.60 8.39 -4.20
N TYR A 3 1.81 8.38 -5.27
CA TYR A 3 2.27 8.75 -6.60
C TYR A 3 1.36 9.83 -7.18
N PRO A 4 1.90 10.76 -7.99
CA PRO A 4 1.06 11.68 -8.71
C PRO A 4 0.40 10.98 -9.91
N LYS A 5 -0.86 11.32 -10.19
CA LYS A 5 -1.61 10.84 -11.37
C LYS A 5 -1.17 11.54 -12.65
N ASN A 6 -0.67 12.77 -12.52
CA ASN A 6 -0.06 13.55 -13.59
C ASN A 6 1.46 13.62 -13.39
N ASP A 7 2.21 13.98 -14.43
CA ASP A 7 3.66 14.17 -14.30
C ASP A 7 3.95 15.35 -13.35
N MET A 8 4.42 15.04 -12.14
CA MET A 8 4.81 16.01 -11.11
C MET A 8 6.11 15.57 -10.46
N GLU A 9 6.91 16.52 -10.01
CA GLU A 9 8.13 16.20 -9.27
C GLU A 9 7.83 15.79 -7.82
N SER A 10 8.71 14.99 -7.24
CA SER A 10 8.52 14.48 -5.87
C SER A 10 8.42 15.63 -4.84
N THR A 11 9.13 16.74 -5.08
CA THR A 11 9.11 17.93 -4.22
C THR A 11 7.74 18.65 -4.27
N GLU A 12 7.08 18.66 -5.43
CA GLU A 12 5.77 19.27 -5.60
C GLU A 12 4.69 18.46 -4.89
N VAL A 13 4.77 17.13 -5.02
CA VAL A 13 3.92 16.19 -4.29
C VAL A 13 4.10 16.35 -2.77
N GLU A 14 5.34 16.51 -2.31
CA GLU A 14 5.64 16.71 -0.88
C GLU A 14 5.02 18.02 -0.36
N THR A 15 5.14 19.08 -1.15
CA THR A 15 4.59 20.39 -0.82
C THR A 15 3.06 20.37 -0.77
N LYS A 16 2.40 19.69 -1.74
CA LYS A 16 0.95 19.51 -1.73
C LYS A 16 0.48 18.73 -0.50
N ILE A 17 1.14 17.62 -0.16
CA ILE A 17 0.79 16.81 1.00
C ILE A 17 0.95 17.64 2.29
N LYS A 18 2.06 18.37 2.45
CA LYS A 18 2.27 19.24 3.62
C LYS A 18 1.27 20.39 3.72
N GLY A 19 0.83 20.93 2.59
CA GLY A 19 -0.14 22.03 2.54
C GLY A 19 -1.57 21.58 2.82
N ALA A 20 -1.95 20.39 2.38
CA ALA A 20 -3.30 19.86 2.51
C ALA A 20 -3.51 19.00 3.76
N MET A 21 -2.44 18.44 4.34
CA MET A 21 -2.54 17.56 5.51
C MET A 21 -1.63 18.00 6.65
N ASN A 22 -2.21 18.03 7.86
CA ASN A 22 -1.45 18.21 9.08
C ASN A 22 -1.36 16.88 9.87
N PRO A 23 -0.18 16.24 9.94
CA PRO A 23 -0.01 14.95 10.60
C PRO A 23 -0.31 14.98 12.10
N ALA A 24 -0.19 16.14 12.76
CA ALA A 24 -0.52 16.28 14.18
C ALA A 24 -2.04 16.19 14.44
N ILE A 25 -2.85 16.72 13.52
CA ILE A 25 -4.32 16.66 13.60
C ILE A 25 -4.81 15.24 13.31
N LEU A 26 -4.21 14.60 12.31
CA LEU A 26 -4.49 13.22 11.92
C LEU A 26 -4.00 12.17 12.94
N LYS A 27 -3.21 12.60 13.94
CA LYS A 27 -2.53 11.72 14.92
C LYS A 27 -1.74 10.61 14.24
N VAL A 28 -1.02 10.94 13.16
CA VAL A 28 -0.19 10.00 12.41
C VAL A 28 1.28 10.27 12.69
N GLY A 29 1.99 9.28 13.23
CA GLY A 29 3.43 9.35 13.46
C GLY A 29 4.24 9.14 12.18
N ILE A 30 4.60 10.23 11.48
CA ILE A 30 5.52 10.15 10.34
C ILE A 30 6.95 9.90 10.85
N ARG A 31 7.49 8.72 10.56
CA ARG A 31 8.87 8.35 10.93
C ARG A 31 9.90 8.74 9.88
N ASN A 32 9.53 8.65 8.61
CA ASN A 32 10.43 8.97 7.51
C ASN A 32 9.65 9.30 6.23
N VAL A 33 10.20 10.18 5.39
CA VAL A 33 9.69 10.52 4.06
C VAL A 33 10.84 10.34 3.07
N ARG A 34 10.61 9.60 1.98
CA ARG A 34 11.63 9.32 0.97
C ARG A 34 11.07 9.49 -0.44
N ASN A 35 11.82 10.15 -1.30
CA ASN A 35 11.44 10.33 -2.71
C ASN A 35 11.64 9.03 -3.49
N LEU A 36 10.71 8.75 -4.41
CA LEU A 36 10.67 7.61 -5.32
C LEU A 36 10.78 8.12 -6.76
N LYS A 37 10.96 7.19 -7.70
CA LYS A 37 10.92 7.52 -9.13
C LYS A 37 9.50 7.93 -9.55
N LYS A 38 9.37 8.64 -10.68
CA LYS A 38 8.09 9.12 -11.23
C LYS A 38 7.32 10.04 -10.27
N GLY A 39 8.03 10.95 -9.60
CA GLY A 39 7.38 11.90 -8.67
C GLY A 39 6.83 11.29 -7.39
N GLY A 40 7.03 9.99 -7.15
CA GLY A 40 6.43 9.30 -6.01
C GLY A 40 7.10 9.64 -4.68
N ILE A 41 6.38 9.43 -3.59
CA ILE A 41 6.87 9.59 -2.22
C ILE A 41 6.51 8.36 -1.39
N MET A 42 7.46 7.92 -0.57
CA MET A 42 7.27 6.90 0.45
C MET A 42 7.20 7.57 1.82
N ILE A 43 6.05 7.46 2.47
CA ILE A 43 5.88 7.86 3.86
C ILE A 43 5.90 6.59 4.72
N LYS A 44 6.75 6.58 5.75
CA LYS A 44 6.84 5.50 6.73
C LYS A 44 6.10 5.91 8.00
N CYS A 45 5.02 5.20 8.31
CA CYS A 45 4.23 5.37 9.53
C CYS A 45 4.60 4.32 10.59
N GLY A 46 4.06 4.46 11.80
CA GLY A 46 4.34 3.61 12.95
C GLY A 46 3.53 2.31 13.00
N ASN A 47 2.28 2.33 12.58
CA ASN A 47 1.37 1.17 12.58
C ASN A 47 0.45 1.16 11.34
N ASP A 48 -0.30 0.07 11.13
CA ASP A 48 -1.22 -0.05 9.99
C ASP A 48 -2.46 0.85 10.10
N GLU A 49 -2.93 1.15 11.31
CA GLU A 49 -4.08 2.07 11.50
C GLU A 49 -3.77 3.49 11.01
N GLU A 50 -2.56 3.98 11.29
CA GLU A 50 -2.06 5.25 10.80
C GLU A 50 -1.93 5.27 9.27
N ILE A 51 -1.57 4.14 8.67
CA ILE A 51 -1.52 4.00 7.21
C ILE A 51 -2.93 4.09 6.62
N SER A 52 -3.91 3.43 7.23
CA SER A 52 -5.31 3.48 6.78
C SER A 52 -5.89 4.90 6.88
N LYS A 53 -5.66 5.61 7.99
CA LYS A 53 -6.07 7.02 8.14
C LYS A 53 -5.45 7.92 7.08
N LEU A 54 -4.17 7.72 6.80
CA LEU A 54 -3.45 8.50 5.80
C LEU A 54 -3.95 8.20 4.38
N LYS A 55 -4.35 6.95 4.10
CA LYS A 55 -5.03 6.58 2.86
C LYS A 55 -6.39 7.30 2.74
N GLU A 56 -7.23 7.22 3.77
CA GLU A 56 -8.56 7.85 3.78
C GLU A 56 -8.47 9.35 3.55
N GLU A 57 -7.52 10.03 4.19
CA GLU A 57 -7.33 11.47 4.02
C GLU A 57 -6.91 11.84 2.59
N ILE A 58 -5.97 11.10 1.99
CA ILE A 58 -5.54 11.33 0.60
C ILE A 58 -6.70 11.12 -0.39
N GLU A 59 -7.53 10.10 -0.15
CA GLU A 59 -8.65 9.75 -1.04
C GLU A 59 -9.89 10.62 -0.81
N SER A 60 -10.07 11.18 0.39
CA SER A 60 -11.24 12.00 0.75
C SER A 60 -11.01 13.48 0.48
N ASN A 61 -9.78 13.98 0.58
CA ASN A 61 -9.47 15.39 0.43
C ASN A 61 -9.54 15.81 -1.05
N GLU A 62 -10.46 16.70 -1.39
CA GLU A 62 -10.69 17.17 -2.77
C GLU A 62 -9.43 17.79 -3.40
N ALA A 63 -8.54 18.39 -2.59
CA ALA A 63 -7.29 18.97 -3.08
C ALA A 63 -6.25 17.93 -3.50
N LEU A 64 -6.40 16.67 -3.08
CA LEU A 64 -5.40 15.61 -3.29
C LEU A 64 -5.93 14.44 -4.10
N LYS A 65 -7.22 14.11 -3.96
CA LYS A 65 -7.88 12.96 -4.58
C LYS A 65 -7.71 12.89 -6.10
N TYR A 66 -7.72 14.04 -6.77
CA TYR A 66 -7.61 14.11 -8.24
C TYR A 66 -6.16 14.07 -8.73
N ASP A 67 -5.22 14.47 -7.88
CA ASP A 67 -3.81 14.63 -8.26
C ASP A 67 -2.93 13.47 -7.79
N LEU A 68 -3.30 12.80 -6.71
CA LEU A 68 -2.49 11.80 -6.04
C LEU A 68 -3.21 10.45 -5.96
N GLU A 69 -2.42 9.39 -5.94
CA GLU A 69 -2.88 8.02 -5.76
C GLU A 69 -2.07 7.37 -4.64
N PHE A 70 -2.79 6.76 -3.69
CA PHE A 70 -2.17 6.00 -2.62
C PHE A 70 -1.94 4.55 -3.06
N HIS A 71 -0.72 4.07 -2.87
CA HIS A 71 -0.32 2.71 -3.18
C HIS A 71 0.25 2.01 -1.94
N ARG A 72 -0.45 0.98 -1.45
CA ARG A 72 0.06 0.14 -0.34
C ARG A 72 1.18 -0.75 -0.88
N SER A 73 2.29 -0.82 -0.16
CA SER A 73 3.39 -1.71 -0.56
C SER A 73 2.94 -3.17 -0.38
N VAL A 74 2.84 -3.90 -1.49
CA VAL A 74 2.60 -5.35 -1.48
C VAL A 74 3.90 -6.10 -1.68
N LYS A 75 4.00 -7.32 -1.12
CA LYS A 75 5.15 -8.19 -1.36
C LYS A 75 5.14 -8.62 -2.84
N LYS A 76 6.20 -8.30 -3.58
CA LYS A 76 6.35 -8.75 -4.96
C LYS A 76 6.74 -10.23 -4.98
N ASN A 77 5.87 -11.07 -5.55
CA ASN A 77 6.06 -12.52 -5.70
C ASN A 77 6.33 -13.25 -4.36
N PRO A 78 5.35 -13.26 -3.44
CA PRO A 78 5.51 -13.95 -2.16
C PRO A 78 5.72 -15.45 -2.39
N LYS A 79 6.71 -16.03 -1.70
CA LYS A 79 6.97 -17.48 -1.71
C LYS A 79 6.67 -18.04 -0.34
N ILE A 80 6.01 -19.20 -0.32
CA ILE A 80 5.64 -19.94 0.89
C ILE A 80 6.21 -21.34 0.75
N ILE A 81 6.79 -21.87 1.82
CA ILE A 81 7.27 -23.25 1.90
C ILE A 81 6.50 -23.90 3.04
N ILE A 82 5.82 -25.01 2.75
CA ILE A 82 5.03 -25.76 3.72
C ILE A 82 5.79 -27.05 4.03
N TYR A 83 6.02 -27.31 5.32
CA TYR A 83 6.71 -28.50 5.79
C TYR A 83 5.72 -29.51 6.38
N ARG A 84 6.15 -30.78 6.48
CA ARG A 84 5.35 -31.89 7.04
C ARG A 84 4.04 -32.12 6.29
N VAL A 85 4.14 -32.09 4.97
CA VAL A 85 3.03 -32.47 4.09
C VAL A 85 3.14 -33.97 3.80
N GLU A 86 2.00 -34.64 3.67
CA GLU A 86 1.97 -36.06 3.29
C GLU A 86 2.57 -36.27 1.89
N GLU A 87 3.25 -37.40 1.68
CA GLU A 87 4.00 -37.67 0.44
C GLU A 87 3.09 -37.87 -0.78
N ASP A 88 1.84 -38.23 -0.56
CA ASP A 88 0.80 -38.50 -1.57
C ASP A 88 -0.04 -37.27 -1.92
N ILE A 89 0.30 -36.09 -1.37
CA ILE A 89 -0.42 -34.87 -1.71
C ILE A 89 -0.22 -34.52 -3.19
N ASP A 90 -1.33 -34.26 -3.89
CA ASP A 90 -1.28 -33.69 -5.23
C ASP A 90 -0.94 -32.19 -5.15
N PRO A 91 0.18 -31.72 -5.76
CA PRO A 91 0.62 -30.33 -5.65
C PRO A 91 -0.39 -29.32 -6.20
N ASP A 92 -1.10 -29.67 -7.27
CA ASP A 92 -2.10 -28.81 -7.90
C ASP A 92 -3.37 -28.68 -7.03
N ALA A 93 -3.85 -29.80 -6.47
CA ALA A 93 -4.95 -29.80 -5.50
C ALA A 93 -4.59 -29.03 -4.23
N ALA A 94 -3.37 -29.21 -3.70
CA ALA A 94 -2.88 -28.47 -2.53
C ALA A 94 -2.81 -26.97 -2.79
N LEU A 95 -2.32 -26.56 -3.97
CA LEU A 95 -2.29 -25.16 -4.38
C LEU A 95 -3.70 -24.57 -4.45
N LYS A 96 -4.64 -25.29 -5.08
CA LYS A 96 -6.03 -24.85 -5.20
C LYS A 96 -6.69 -24.66 -3.83
N LEU A 97 -6.59 -25.66 -2.95
CA LEU A 97 -7.13 -25.59 -1.59
C LEU A 97 -6.52 -24.44 -0.78
N THR A 98 -5.20 -24.24 -0.89
CA THR A 98 -4.50 -23.15 -0.20
C THR A 98 -4.97 -21.78 -0.70
N LYS A 99 -5.22 -21.62 -2.00
CA LYS A 99 -5.83 -20.40 -2.55
C LYS A 99 -7.25 -20.22 -2.04
N ASP A 100 -8.06 -21.27 -2.07
CA ASP A 100 -9.47 -21.23 -1.67
C ASP A 100 -9.66 -20.88 -0.19
N GLN A 101 -8.73 -21.25 0.69
CA GLN A 101 -8.77 -20.91 2.11
C GLN A 101 -8.49 -19.42 2.41
N ASN A 102 -7.82 -18.71 1.50
CA ASN A 102 -7.43 -17.33 1.70
C ASN A 102 -8.34 -16.40 0.89
N GLU A 103 -9.47 -15.98 1.47
CA GLU A 103 -10.46 -15.10 0.82
C GLU A 103 -9.84 -13.83 0.23
N VAL A 104 -8.83 -13.26 0.90
CA VAL A 104 -8.08 -12.07 0.46
C VAL A 104 -7.36 -12.26 -0.88
N LEU A 105 -7.06 -13.50 -1.29
CA LEU A 105 -6.42 -13.80 -2.57
C LEU A 105 -7.42 -13.98 -3.72
N ARG A 106 -8.72 -14.14 -3.43
CA ARG A 106 -9.76 -14.30 -4.48
C ARG A 106 -10.05 -12.98 -5.19
N GLU A 107 -10.05 -11.86 -4.46
CA GLU A 107 -10.34 -10.51 -5.00
C GLU A 107 -9.19 -9.93 -5.86
N SER A 108 -8.05 -10.62 -5.96
CA SER A 108 -6.87 -10.15 -6.70
C SER A 108 -6.81 -10.66 -8.16
N GLU A 109 -7.77 -11.51 -8.57
CA GLU A 109 -7.82 -12.13 -9.90
C GLU A 109 -8.98 -11.59 -10.78
N GLU A 110 -9.71 -10.54 -10.35
CA GLU A 110 -10.71 -9.80 -11.14
C GLU A 110 -10.18 -8.48 -11.73
#